data_AF-A0A2N2HU36-F1
#
_entry.id   AF-A0A2N2HU36-F1
#
_cell.length_a   1.000
_cell.length_b   1.000
_cell.length_c   1.000
_cell.angle_alpha   90.00
_cell.angle_beta   90.00
_cell.angle_gamma   90.00
#
_symmetry.space_group_name_H-M   'P 1'
#
loop_
_entity.id
_entity.type
_entity.pdbx_description
1 polymer ?
#
loop_
_entity_poly.entity_id
_entity_poly.type
_entity_poly.pdbx_seq_one_letter_code
_entity_poly.pdbx_strand_id
1 'polypeptide(L)'
;HTLPRTVSGGPILARTTSISQLPQLVSWPMDGGAYVTLPLVYSESPSRPGYMGSNLGMYRIQLSGNEFEKDREVGLHYQIHRGIGYHHAEAIARGETLPVNVFVGGPPAMTLAAIMPLPEGIAEMLFAGALGGHRVPMIRRPGELPIPAEADFCIRGYIDPQVQKPEGPFGDHLGYYSLAHDFPVMRVSEVLHREGAVWPFTTVGRPPQEDTMFGAFIHELTAELVPQVFGGVHEVHAVDAAGVHPLLLAVGSERYVPYAGERQPQELITNGLSLLGTTQTSLSKYVILSAREDDPGLSCHDVPRFLQHVLERLDLSRDLHFITRTTMDTLDYSGISLNQGSKVLWTAAGSPKRVLGKALPALNLPDGFLSPRFFAPGVLVISGPAHAQPRDTHDPAMENLCQALASAELAGFPLIVVADDADFTAGSWDNFLWVTFTRSDPATDTYGLNGFTHCKHWGCTSMVVDARLKTYHAPALNSVAEIEKRVDELALPGRPLYGII
;
A
#
# COMPACT_ATOMS: atom_id res chain seq x y z
N HIS A 1 13.02 28.95 6.21
CA HIS A 1 13.52 27.57 6.39
C HIS A 1 13.20 26.68 5.17
N THR A 2 12.11 26.93 4.46
CA THR A 2 11.59 26.08 3.36
C THR A 2 12.44 26.03 2.09
N LEU A 3 12.86 27.17 1.52
CA LEU A 3 13.63 27.16 0.27
C LEU A 3 15.05 26.60 0.48
N PRO A 4 15.53 25.66 -0.35
CA PRO A 4 16.90 25.15 -0.25
C PRO A 4 17.95 26.26 -0.35
N ARG A 5 19.09 26.07 0.33
CA ARG A 5 20.23 26.99 0.30
C ARG A 5 21.26 26.47 -0.69
N THR A 6 21.56 27.21 -1.75
CA THR A 6 22.65 26.85 -2.66
C THR A 6 24.01 27.01 -1.98
N VAL A 7 24.86 25.99 -2.14
CA VAL A 7 26.25 25.99 -1.69
C VAL A 7 27.16 25.55 -2.85
N SER A 8 28.45 25.93 -2.80
CA SER A 8 29.43 25.62 -3.85
C SER A 8 30.04 24.22 -3.77
N GLY A 9 29.93 23.56 -2.61
CA GLY A 9 30.45 22.22 -2.36
C GLY A 9 29.94 21.65 -1.04
N GLY A 10 30.38 20.44 -0.72
CA GLY A 10 29.99 19.73 0.51
C GLY A 10 30.67 18.36 0.61
N PRO A 11 30.56 17.70 1.78
CA PRO A 11 31.17 16.39 2.02
C PRO A 11 30.86 15.32 0.98
N ILE A 12 29.66 15.33 0.37
CA ILE A 12 29.25 14.36 -0.65
C ILE A 12 30.20 14.29 -1.87
N LEU A 13 30.97 15.34 -2.16
CA LEU A 13 31.89 15.39 -3.29
C LEU A 13 33.29 14.82 -2.99
N ALA A 14 33.51 14.26 -1.80
CA ALA A 14 34.85 13.87 -1.35
C ALA A 14 35.43 12.68 -2.13
N ARG A 15 34.59 11.72 -2.53
CA ARG A 15 35.02 10.44 -3.14
C ARG A 15 34.05 9.98 -4.22
N THR A 16 34.54 9.13 -5.12
CA THR A 16 33.76 8.39 -6.13
C THR A 16 33.95 6.89 -5.96
N THR A 17 32.95 6.11 -6.36
CA THR A 17 32.98 4.64 -6.32
C THR A 17 32.16 4.05 -7.47
N SER A 18 31.96 2.73 -7.49
CA SER A 18 31.11 2.03 -8.45
C SER A 18 29.93 1.35 -7.76
N ILE A 19 28.88 1.00 -8.51
CA ILE A 19 27.68 0.35 -7.97
C ILE A 19 28.03 -0.94 -7.23
N SER A 20 28.93 -1.75 -7.79
CA SER A 20 29.36 -3.03 -7.24
C SER A 20 30.16 -2.92 -5.93
N GLN A 21 30.62 -1.72 -5.58
CA GLN A 21 31.27 -1.43 -4.30
C GLN A 21 30.29 -0.93 -3.23
N LEU A 22 29.05 -0.58 -3.60
CA LEU A 22 28.00 -0.24 -2.65
C LEU A 22 27.51 -1.50 -1.91
N PRO A 23 26.95 -1.37 -0.70
CA PRO A 23 26.36 -2.50 0.02
C PRO A 23 25.31 -3.25 -0.81
N GLN A 24 25.60 -4.51 -1.14
CA GLN A 24 24.75 -5.37 -1.96
C GLN A 24 23.71 -6.11 -1.09
N LEU A 25 22.76 -5.36 -0.53
CA LEU A 25 21.77 -5.90 0.40
C LEU A 25 20.68 -6.72 -0.31
N VAL A 26 20.51 -7.97 0.13
CA VAL A 26 19.44 -8.88 -0.30
C VAL A 26 18.59 -9.17 0.94
N SER A 27 17.31 -8.77 0.93
CA SER A 27 16.46 -8.85 2.12
C SER A 27 15.77 -10.21 2.22
N TRP A 28 15.29 -10.71 1.09
CA TRP A 28 14.56 -11.97 1.01
C TRP A 28 15.24 -12.97 0.08
N PRO A 29 15.12 -14.29 0.33
CA PRO A 29 15.83 -15.32 -0.43
C PRO A 29 15.57 -15.32 -1.94
N MET A 30 14.39 -14.88 -2.39
CA MET A 30 14.02 -14.86 -3.81
C MET A 30 14.12 -13.48 -4.45
N ASP A 31 14.68 -12.48 -3.76
CA ASP A 31 14.95 -11.17 -4.36
C ASP A 31 15.85 -11.34 -5.60
N GLY A 32 15.50 -10.66 -6.69
CA GLY A 32 16.19 -10.75 -7.99
C GLY A 32 17.62 -10.20 -7.99
N GLY A 33 18.06 -9.59 -6.89
CA GLY A 33 19.40 -9.08 -6.68
C GLY A 33 19.48 -8.15 -5.47
N ALA A 34 20.51 -7.30 -5.41
CA ALA A 34 20.65 -6.36 -4.31
C ALA A 34 19.82 -5.09 -4.50
N TYR A 35 19.30 -4.53 -3.40
CA TYR A 35 18.42 -3.36 -3.43
C TYR A 35 18.89 -2.23 -2.50
N VAL A 36 18.64 -1.00 -2.95
CA VAL A 36 18.55 0.17 -2.07
C VAL A 36 17.13 0.24 -1.53
N THR A 37 16.95 0.10 -0.21
CA THR A 37 15.62 0.04 0.43
C THR A 37 15.13 1.36 1.01
N LEU A 38 16.03 2.32 1.29
CA LEU A 38 15.69 3.71 1.66
C LEU A 38 16.23 4.76 0.66
N PRO A 39 16.01 4.59 -0.66
CA PRO A 39 16.48 5.55 -1.65
C PRO A 39 15.65 6.82 -1.66
N LEU A 40 16.29 7.98 -1.83
CA LEU A 40 15.62 9.25 -2.06
C LEU A 40 15.85 9.65 -3.52
N VAL A 41 14.88 9.33 -4.37
CA VAL A 41 14.96 9.54 -5.82
C VAL A 41 14.47 10.94 -6.16
N TYR A 42 15.39 11.75 -6.65
CA TYR A 42 15.16 13.13 -7.04
C TYR A 42 15.11 13.28 -8.56
N SER A 43 14.07 13.92 -9.05
CA SER A 43 13.92 14.34 -10.45
C SER A 43 13.23 15.69 -10.54
N GLU A 44 13.38 16.37 -11.67
CA GLU A 44 12.69 17.63 -11.97
C GLU A 44 11.87 17.47 -13.25
N SER A 45 10.72 18.13 -13.30
CA SER A 45 9.89 18.25 -14.49
C SER A 45 10.72 18.84 -15.64
N PRO A 46 10.82 18.13 -16.78
CA PRO A 46 11.52 18.69 -17.93
C PRO A 46 10.89 19.99 -18.47
N SER A 47 9.57 20.18 -18.27
CA SER A 47 8.86 21.40 -18.66
C SER A 47 9.04 22.56 -17.67
N ARG A 48 9.26 22.26 -16.38
CA ARG A 48 9.40 23.23 -15.29
C ARG A 48 10.56 22.87 -14.36
N PRO A 49 11.82 22.96 -14.81
CA PRO A 49 12.96 22.58 -14.00
C PRO A 49 13.13 23.48 -12.77
N GLY A 50 13.78 22.93 -11.74
CA GLY A 50 14.04 23.53 -10.44
C GLY A 50 13.15 23.01 -9.32
N TYR A 51 13.45 23.44 -8.08
CA TYR A 51 12.82 22.90 -6.86
C TYR A 51 11.29 22.98 -6.80
N MET A 52 10.64 23.89 -7.51
CA MET A 52 9.17 23.95 -7.53
C MET A 52 8.54 22.89 -8.44
N GLY A 53 9.31 22.38 -9.40
CA GLY A 53 8.93 21.27 -10.26
C GLY A 53 9.71 20.00 -9.94
N SER A 54 10.27 19.88 -8.73
CA SER A 54 10.99 18.69 -8.31
C SER A 54 10.09 17.69 -7.60
N ASN A 55 10.43 16.41 -7.71
CA ASN A 55 9.89 15.33 -6.91
C ASN A 55 11.05 14.72 -6.11
N LEU A 56 10.86 14.52 -4.80
CA LEU A 56 11.69 13.60 -4.02
C LEU A 56 10.80 12.45 -3.54
N GLY A 57 11.04 11.24 -4.03
CA GLY A 57 10.24 10.08 -3.64
C GLY A 57 11.09 8.88 -3.26
N MET A 58 10.50 7.97 -2.49
CA MET A 58 11.15 6.72 -2.11
C MET A 58 10.73 5.58 -3.05
N TYR A 59 11.63 5.19 -3.96
CA TYR A 59 11.38 4.16 -4.98
C TYR A 59 12.54 3.18 -4.97
N ARG A 60 12.28 1.89 -4.70
CA ARG A 60 13.34 0.88 -4.58
C ARG A 60 14.22 0.83 -5.83
N ILE A 61 15.52 0.64 -5.62
CA ILE A 61 16.53 0.60 -6.69
C ILE A 61 17.20 -0.76 -6.69
N GLN A 62 17.09 -1.51 -7.77
CA GLN A 62 17.80 -2.78 -7.94
C GLN A 62 19.21 -2.51 -8.47
N LEU A 63 20.22 -2.76 -7.65
CA LEU A 63 21.63 -2.48 -7.97
C LEU A 63 22.30 -3.58 -8.81
N SER A 64 21.84 -4.82 -8.67
CA SER A 64 22.47 -5.99 -9.30
C SER A 64 21.47 -7.10 -9.59
N GLY A 65 21.93 -8.13 -10.30
CA GLY A 65 21.08 -9.20 -10.80
C GLY A 65 20.42 -8.84 -12.13
N ASN A 66 19.50 -9.70 -12.59
CA ASN A 66 18.78 -9.58 -13.86
C ASN A 66 19.70 -9.18 -15.04
N GLU A 67 19.21 -8.32 -15.93
CA GLU A 67 19.87 -7.97 -17.20
C GLU A 67 20.56 -6.60 -17.17
N PHE A 68 20.79 -6.04 -15.97
CA PHE A 68 21.44 -4.75 -15.82
C PHE A 68 22.94 -4.84 -16.12
N GLU A 69 23.46 -3.90 -16.93
CA GLU A 69 24.88 -3.79 -17.15
C GLU A 69 25.61 -3.37 -15.86
N LYS A 70 26.46 -4.25 -15.35
CA LYS A 70 27.22 -4.03 -14.11
C LYS A 70 27.95 -2.68 -14.12
N ASP A 71 27.82 -1.93 -13.03
CA ASP A 71 28.43 -0.61 -12.82
C ASP A 71 27.97 0.49 -13.81
N ARG A 72 26.96 0.21 -14.65
CA ARG A 72 26.42 1.15 -15.63
C ARG A 72 24.91 1.34 -15.55
N GLU A 73 24.18 0.37 -15.03
CA GLU A 73 22.73 0.37 -15.00
C GLU A 73 22.19 -0.12 -13.66
N VAL A 74 21.07 0.46 -13.24
CA VAL A 74 20.27 0.01 -12.09
C VAL A 74 18.79 0.04 -12.46
N GLY A 75 18.03 -0.89 -11.87
CA GLY A 75 16.57 -0.92 -12.01
C GLY A 75 15.92 0.14 -11.12
N LEU A 76 14.93 0.87 -11.66
CA LEU A 76 14.20 1.90 -10.93
C LEU A 76 12.71 1.57 -10.93
N HIS A 77 12.21 1.11 -9.78
CA HIS A 77 10.82 0.70 -9.63
C HIS A 77 9.99 1.78 -8.90
N TYR A 78 9.23 2.57 -9.66
CA TYR A 78 8.24 3.50 -9.11
C TYR A 78 6.83 3.09 -9.53
N GLN A 79 5.88 3.25 -8.60
CA GLN A 79 4.46 2.99 -8.83
C GLN A 79 3.82 4.06 -9.72
N ILE A 80 2.67 3.74 -10.31
CA ILE A 80 1.80 4.72 -10.95
C ILE A 80 1.37 5.84 -9.98
N HIS A 81 0.98 7.00 -10.51
CA HIS A 81 0.53 8.17 -9.73
C HIS A 81 1.58 8.81 -8.79
N ARG A 82 2.85 8.36 -8.80
CA ARG A 82 3.96 9.03 -8.10
C ARG A 82 4.56 10.15 -8.96
N GLY A 83 5.11 11.19 -8.34
CA GLY A 83 5.51 12.41 -9.05
C GLY A 83 6.59 12.21 -10.11
N ILE A 84 7.51 11.25 -9.93
CA ILE A 84 8.49 10.88 -10.97
C ILE A 84 7.82 10.34 -12.24
N GLY A 85 6.67 9.66 -12.12
CA GLY A 85 5.93 9.13 -13.25
C GLY A 85 5.45 10.23 -14.19
N TYR A 86 5.05 11.39 -13.65
CA TYR A 86 4.71 12.56 -14.44
C TYR A 86 5.93 13.14 -15.17
N HIS A 87 7.07 13.28 -14.47
CA HIS A 87 8.32 13.77 -15.09
C HIS A 87 8.80 12.85 -16.22
N HIS A 88 8.68 11.53 -16.02
CA HIS A 88 9.07 10.57 -17.04
C HIS A 88 8.11 10.61 -18.24
N ALA A 89 6.81 10.76 -18.02
CA ALA A 89 5.84 10.95 -19.10
C ALA A 89 6.13 12.22 -19.92
N GLU A 90 6.50 13.33 -19.28
CA GLU A 90 6.95 14.54 -19.97
C GLU A 90 8.21 14.28 -20.81
N ALA A 91 9.20 13.57 -20.26
CA ALA A 91 10.43 13.23 -20.95
C ALA A 91 10.18 12.33 -22.18
N ILE A 92 9.31 11.32 -22.05
CA ILE A 92 8.83 10.47 -23.16
C ILE A 92 8.20 11.34 -24.26
N ALA A 93 7.27 12.22 -23.89
CA ALA A 93 6.57 13.07 -24.85
C ALA A 93 7.51 14.03 -25.61
N ARG A 94 8.64 14.39 -25.00
CA ARG A 94 9.66 15.28 -25.57
C ARG A 94 10.79 14.53 -26.27
N GLY A 95 10.85 13.20 -26.15
CA GLY A 95 11.92 12.37 -26.72
C GLY A 95 13.29 12.64 -26.11
N GLU A 96 13.33 13.03 -24.83
CA GLU A 96 14.58 13.37 -24.12
C GLU A 96 14.77 12.47 -22.90
N THR A 97 16.03 12.25 -22.51
CA THR A 97 16.33 11.52 -21.28
C THR A 97 15.91 12.30 -20.04
N LEU A 98 15.47 11.61 -18.98
CA LEU A 98 15.14 12.23 -17.70
C LEU A 98 16.33 12.12 -16.73
N PRO A 99 16.99 13.22 -16.35
CA PRO A 99 18.01 13.19 -15.30
C PRO A 99 17.42 12.72 -13.97
N VAL A 100 18.17 11.89 -13.25
CA VAL A 100 17.78 11.37 -11.92
C VAL A 100 19.00 11.31 -11.01
N ASN A 101 18.82 11.74 -9.76
CA ASN A 101 19.76 11.47 -8.67
C ASN A 101 19.08 10.57 -7.63
N VAL A 102 19.75 9.50 -7.21
CA VAL A 102 19.33 8.69 -6.07
C VAL A 102 20.24 9.02 -4.89
N PHE A 103 19.70 9.60 -3.82
CA PHE A 103 20.42 9.83 -2.58
C PHE A 103 20.18 8.68 -1.61
N VAL A 104 21.21 8.32 -0.85
CA VAL A 104 21.11 7.37 0.26
C VAL A 104 21.77 8.01 1.47
N GLY A 105 21.10 7.98 2.62
CA GLY A 105 21.53 8.68 3.83
C GLY A 105 21.40 10.21 3.76
N GLY A 106 22.13 10.89 4.64
CA GLY A 106 22.04 12.34 4.82
C GLY A 106 20.97 12.77 5.84
N PRO A 107 20.43 14.01 5.70
CA PRO A 107 19.51 14.56 6.70
C PRO A 107 18.20 13.75 6.84
N PRO A 108 17.82 13.27 8.04
CA PRO A 108 16.62 12.45 8.25
C PRO A 108 15.32 13.12 7.79
N ALA A 109 15.26 14.45 7.83
CA ALA A 109 14.12 15.22 7.34
C ALA A 109 13.83 14.98 5.85
N MET A 110 14.84 14.63 5.05
CA MET A 110 14.64 14.29 3.63
C MET A 110 13.97 12.93 3.47
N THR A 111 14.36 11.93 4.26
CA THR A 111 13.72 10.61 4.26
C THR A 111 12.25 10.72 4.62
N LEU A 112 11.92 11.45 5.69
CA LEU A 112 10.54 11.71 6.07
C LEU A 112 9.80 12.50 4.98
N ALA A 113 10.40 13.55 4.41
CA ALA A 113 9.75 14.31 3.36
C ALA A 113 9.43 13.49 2.11
N ALA A 114 10.29 12.54 1.74
CA ALA A 114 10.13 11.70 0.54
C ALA A 114 8.97 10.70 0.62
N ILE A 115 8.47 10.43 1.83
CA ILE A 115 7.34 9.51 2.08
C ILE A 115 6.07 10.25 2.50
N MET A 116 6.13 11.58 2.69
CA MET A 116 4.98 12.34 3.14
C MET A 116 3.92 12.48 2.03
N PRO A 117 2.63 12.28 2.36
CA PRO A 117 1.52 12.50 1.44
C PRO A 117 1.24 14.00 1.26
N LEU A 118 2.14 14.72 0.59
CA LEU A 118 2.01 16.17 0.40
C LEU A 118 0.95 16.51 -0.65
N PRO A 119 0.25 17.66 -0.49
CA PRO A 119 -0.61 18.22 -1.54
C PRO A 119 0.17 18.47 -2.84
N GLU A 120 -0.53 18.35 -3.96
CA GLU A 120 0.06 18.65 -5.27
C GLU A 120 0.59 20.09 -5.34
N GLY A 121 1.78 20.25 -5.93
CA GLY A 121 2.45 21.55 -6.07
C GLY A 121 3.33 21.96 -4.88
N ILE A 122 3.33 21.20 -3.79
CA ILE A 122 4.31 21.37 -2.69
C ILE A 122 5.44 20.37 -2.88
N ALA A 123 6.62 20.85 -3.27
CA ALA A 123 7.79 19.99 -3.40
C ALA A 123 8.28 19.46 -2.04
N GLU A 124 8.57 18.17 -1.96
CA GLU A 124 9.05 17.50 -0.75
C GLU A 124 10.33 18.12 -0.22
N MET A 125 11.17 18.65 -1.11
CA MET A 125 12.39 19.35 -0.73
C MET A 125 12.13 20.59 0.15
N LEU A 126 11.02 21.30 -0.09
CA LEU A 126 10.62 22.45 0.73
C LEU A 126 10.11 22.01 2.09
N PHE A 127 9.36 20.91 2.10
CA PHE A 127 8.87 20.29 3.33
C PHE A 127 10.03 19.79 4.20
N ALA A 128 11.05 19.15 3.60
CA ALA A 128 12.25 18.72 4.32
C ALA A 128 12.93 19.89 5.06
N GLY A 129 13.02 21.07 4.44
CA GLY A 129 13.58 22.26 5.08
C GLY A 129 12.68 22.87 6.17
N ALA A 130 11.36 22.74 6.04
CA ALA A 130 10.42 23.13 7.09
C ALA A 130 10.52 22.19 8.30
N LEU A 131 10.46 20.88 8.06
CA LEU A 131 10.56 19.82 9.06
C LEU A 131 11.88 19.87 9.82
N GLY A 132 13.00 20.05 9.10
CA GLY A 132 14.33 20.17 9.70
C GLY A 132 14.59 21.50 10.40
N GLY A 133 13.69 22.48 10.31
CA GLY A 133 13.87 23.81 10.92
C GLY A 133 15.00 24.64 10.31
N HIS A 134 15.58 24.23 9.18
CA HIS A 134 16.63 24.98 8.46
C HIS A 134 16.60 24.69 6.97
N ARG A 135 17.17 25.61 6.17
CA ARG A 135 17.28 25.43 4.72
C ARG A 135 18.22 24.28 4.42
N VAL A 136 17.79 23.30 3.62
CA VAL A 136 18.64 22.17 3.19
C VAL A 136 19.76 22.71 2.29
N PRO A 137 21.05 22.51 2.62
CA PRO A 137 22.16 22.91 1.76
C PRO A 137 22.24 22.01 0.52
N MET A 138 22.11 22.60 -0.66
CA MET A 138 22.15 21.88 -1.94
C MET A 138 23.28 22.42 -2.81
N ILE A 139 24.13 21.53 -3.29
CA ILE A 139 25.15 21.81 -4.30
C ILE A 139 24.45 21.87 -5.65
N ARG A 140 24.67 22.96 -6.41
CA ARG A 140 24.10 23.12 -7.76
C ARG A 140 25.19 23.47 -8.75
N ARG A 141 25.22 22.76 -9.87
CA ARG A 141 26.11 23.03 -11.01
C ARG A 141 25.27 23.23 -12.27
N PRO A 142 25.72 24.08 -13.21
CA PRO A 142 25.00 24.28 -14.48
C PRO A 142 24.83 22.97 -15.23
N GLY A 143 23.61 22.68 -15.70
CA GLY A 143 23.29 21.48 -16.48
C GLY A 143 23.15 20.19 -15.66
N GLU A 144 23.21 20.25 -14.33
CA GLU A 144 23.12 19.08 -13.45
C GLU A 144 21.99 19.25 -12.44
N LEU A 145 21.38 18.12 -12.04
CA LEU A 145 20.47 18.10 -10.90
C LEU A 145 21.21 18.43 -9.59
N PRO A 146 20.58 19.17 -8.67
CA PRO A 146 21.19 19.51 -7.39
C PRO A 146 21.40 18.26 -6.51
N ILE A 147 22.39 18.36 -5.61
CA ILE A 147 22.78 17.27 -4.69
C ILE A 147 22.78 17.83 -3.25
N PRO A 148 22.14 17.18 -2.27
CA PRO A 148 22.26 17.56 -0.87
C PRO A 148 23.72 17.49 -0.43
N ALA A 149 24.24 18.58 0.14
CA ALA A 149 25.65 18.69 0.49
C ALA A 149 26.09 17.63 1.51
N GLU A 150 25.17 17.24 2.37
CA GLU A 150 25.35 16.32 3.51
C GLU A 150 24.85 14.89 3.23
N ALA A 151 24.51 14.55 1.98
CA ALA A 151 24.15 13.16 1.63
C ALA A 151 25.34 12.21 1.90
N ASP A 152 25.03 10.96 2.27
CA ASP A 152 26.06 9.93 2.42
C ASP A 152 26.51 9.42 1.05
N PHE A 153 25.56 9.09 0.18
CA PHE A 153 25.78 8.62 -1.18
C PHE A 153 24.87 9.33 -2.19
N CYS A 154 25.34 9.45 -3.43
CA CYS A 154 24.55 9.91 -4.56
C CYS A 154 24.90 9.08 -5.81
N ILE A 155 23.93 8.32 -6.32
CA ILE A 155 24.00 7.66 -7.62
C ILE A 155 23.39 8.63 -8.64
N ARG A 156 24.17 9.11 -9.59
CA ARG A 156 23.77 10.08 -10.61
C ARG A 156 23.58 9.38 -11.94
N GLY A 157 22.63 9.85 -12.73
CA GLY A 157 22.35 9.25 -14.02
C GLY A 157 21.14 9.84 -14.72
N TYR A 158 20.60 9.06 -15.64
CA TYR A 158 19.41 9.42 -16.40
C TYR A 158 18.62 8.17 -16.80
N ILE A 159 17.32 8.33 -16.97
CA ILE A 159 16.43 7.33 -17.54
C ILE A 159 16.34 7.57 -19.03
N ASP A 160 16.51 6.51 -19.81
CA ASP A 160 16.22 6.49 -21.24
C ASP A 160 14.73 6.14 -21.45
N PRO A 161 13.92 7.03 -22.06
CA PRO A 161 12.48 6.82 -22.20
C PRO A 161 12.06 5.57 -22.97
N GLN A 162 12.99 4.96 -23.70
CA GLN A 162 12.74 3.82 -24.59
C GLN A 162 13.28 2.50 -24.04
N VAL A 163 13.93 2.51 -22.87
CA VAL A 163 14.62 1.33 -22.33
C VAL A 163 13.98 0.89 -21.03
N GLN A 164 13.52 -0.34 -21.02
CA GLN A 164 13.05 -1.04 -19.84
C GLN A 164 13.76 -2.39 -19.75
N LYS A 165 13.96 -2.89 -18.53
CA LYS A 165 14.52 -4.21 -18.26
C LYS A 165 13.81 -4.86 -17.08
N PRO A 166 13.90 -6.19 -16.93
CA PRO A 166 13.30 -6.88 -15.80
C PRO A 166 13.86 -6.41 -14.45
N GLU A 167 12.97 -5.88 -13.60
CA GLU A 167 13.21 -5.58 -12.18
C GLU A 167 12.40 -6.56 -11.32
N GLY A 168 12.92 -6.93 -10.15
CA GLY A 168 12.31 -7.94 -9.31
C GLY A 168 12.83 -9.36 -9.57
N PRO A 169 12.31 -10.39 -8.88
CA PRO A 169 11.33 -10.29 -7.80
C PRO A 169 11.86 -9.51 -6.59
N PHE A 170 10.96 -9.05 -5.72
CA PHE A 170 11.33 -8.31 -4.50
C PHE A 170 10.30 -8.56 -3.40
N GLY A 171 10.72 -8.90 -2.19
CA GLY A 171 9.77 -9.04 -1.07
C GLY A 171 9.20 -7.70 -0.63
N ASP A 172 7.88 -7.54 -0.71
CA ASP A 172 7.20 -6.25 -0.55
C ASP A 172 6.35 -6.14 0.73
N HIS A 173 5.94 -4.92 1.07
CA HIS A 173 5.18 -4.57 2.27
C HIS A 173 3.78 -5.20 2.35
N LEU A 174 3.28 -5.77 1.25
CA LEU A 174 2.07 -6.59 1.29
C LEU A 174 2.29 -7.95 1.95
N GLY A 175 3.53 -8.34 2.25
CA GLY A 175 3.88 -9.68 2.76
C GLY A 175 3.98 -10.75 1.68
N TYR A 176 4.08 -10.35 0.41
CA TYR A 176 4.28 -11.21 -0.75
C TYR A 176 5.45 -10.68 -1.58
N TYR A 177 6.01 -11.53 -2.43
CA TYR A 177 6.94 -11.05 -3.45
C TYR A 177 6.19 -10.17 -4.47
N SER A 178 6.83 -9.13 -4.99
CA SER A 178 6.51 -8.59 -6.30
C SER A 178 7.13 -9.49 -7.35
N LEU A 179 6.39 -9.81 -8.41
CA LEU A 179 6.93 -10.56 -9.55
C LEU A 179 7.84 -9.68 -10.39
N ALA A 180 8.66 -10.32 -11.23
CA ALA A 180 9.51 -9.59 -12.15
C ALA A 180 8.68 -8.95 -13.28
N HIS A 181 8.92 -7.66 -13.55
CA HIS A 181 8.31 -6.92 -14.65
C HIS A 181 9.31 -5.95 -15.27
N ASP A 182 9.02 -5.49 -16.49
CA ASP A 182 9.81 -4.48 -17.15
C ASP A 182 9.58 -3.11 -16.52
N PHE A 183 10.64 -2.54 -15.96
CA PHE A 183 10.66 -1.20 -15.38
C PHE A 183 11.75 -0.33 -16.03
N PRO A 184 11.65 1.01 -15.90
CA PRO A 184 12.67 1.91 -16.41
C PRO A 184 14.05 1.61 -15.83
N VAL A 185 15.06 1.76 -16.69
CA VAL A 185 16.47 1.60 -16.30
C VAL A 185 17.11 2.96 -16.15
N MET A 186 17.79 3.16 -15.02
CA MET A 186 18.65 4.32 -14.83
C MET A 186 20.07 3.96 -15.29
N ARG A 187 20.56 4.67 -16.31
CA ARG A 187 21.97 4.63 -16.71
C ARG A 187 22.78 5.51 -15.79
N VAL A 188 23.69 4.89 -15.05
CA VAL A 188 24.51 5.54 -14.03
C VAL A 188 25.73 6.19 -14.69
N SER A 189 25.91 7.48 -14.40
CA SER A 189 27.06 8.26 -14.86
C SER A 189 28.16 8.36 -13.82
N GLU A 190 27.79 8.44 -12.54
CA GLU A 190 28.72 8.65 -11.44
C GLU A 190 28.10 8.20 -10.11
N VAL A 191 28.92 7.63 -9.21
CA VAL A 191 28.53 7.38 -7.81
C VAL A 191 29.46 8.17 -6.90
N LEU A 192 28.88 9.10 -6.15
CA LEU A 192 29.56 9.98 -5.20
C LEU A 192 29.27 9.54 -3.77
N HIS A 193 30.24 9.73 -2.87
CA HIS A 193 30.02 9.54 -1.45
C HIS A 193 30.93 10.41 -0.59
N ARG A 194 30.47 10.70 0.64
CA ARG A 194 31.31 11.36 1.64
C ARG A 194 32.31 10.39 2.28
N GLU A 195 33.33 10.95 2.93
CA GLU A 195 34.21 10.14 3.78
C GLU A 195 33.47 9.65 5.02
N GLY A 196 33.62 8.36 5.37
CA GLY A 196 32.88 7.75 6.47
C GLY A 196 31.36 7.64 6.24
N ALA A 197 30.93 7.58 4.97
CA ALA A 197 29.52 7.48 4.60
C ALA A 197 28.84 6.23 5.22
N VAL A 198 27.63 6.43 5.71
CA VAL A 198 26.77 5.38 6.32
C VAL A 198 25.67 5.02 5.33
N TRP A 199 25.43 3.72 5.18
CA TRP A 199 24.37 3.20 4.32
C TRP A 199 23.15 2.77 5.16
N PRO A 200 22.13 3.64 5.33
CA PRO A 200 20.90 3.23 5.96
C PRO A 200 20.17 2.19 5.09
N PHE A 201 19.54 1.23 5.76
CA PHE A 201 18.72 0.22 5.10
C PHE A 201 17.56 -0.17 6.01
N THR A 202 16.51 -0.66 5.38
CA THR A 202 15.38 -1.33 6.02
C THR A 202 15.07 -2.63 5.29
N THR A 203 14.21 -3.46 5.89
CA THR A 203 13.59 -4.63 5.27
C THR A 203 12.08 -4.45 5.35
N VAL A 204 11.41 -4.62 4.21
CA VAL A 204 9.94 -4.59 4.13
C VAL A 204 9.42 -6.02 4.00
N GLY A 205 8.17 -6.23 4.41
CA GLY A 205 7.56 -7.54 4.36
C GLY A 205 6.16 -7.50 4.95
N ARG A 206 5.68 -8.64 5.47
CA ARG A 206 4.37 -8.67 6.12
C ARG A 206 4.38 -7.72 7.32
N PRO A 207 3.42 -6.78 7.43
CA PRO A 207 3.37 -5.84 8.54
C PRO A 207 3.15 -6.55 9.89
N PRO A 208 3.67 -6.00 11.00
CA PRO A 208 4.36 -4.71 11.08
C PRO A 208 5.86 -4.79 10.71
N GLN A 209 6.39 -3.75 10.07
CA GLN A 209 7.84 -3.55 9.86
C GLN A 209 8.22 -2.08 10.18
N GLU A 210 9.43 -1.63 9.83
CA GLU A 210 9.85 -0.24 10.10
C GLU A 210 8.97 0.80 9.37
N ASP A 211 8.45 0.46 8.20
CA ASP A 211 7.46 1.24 7.45
C ASP A 211 6.15 1.47 8.20
N THR A 212 5.71 0.53 9.05
CA THR A 212 4.58 0.72 9.97
C THR A 212 4.80 1.91 10.90
N MET A 213 6.02 2.10 11.41
CA MET A 213 6.35 3.22 12.31
C MET A 213 6.31 4.56 11.56
N PHE A 214 6.79 4.58 10.31
CA PHE A 214 6.66 5.75 9.45
C PHE A 214 5.19 6.08 9.16
N GLY A 215 4.37 5.07 8.85
CA GLY A 215 2.93 5.24 8.62
C GLY A 215 2.21 5.82 9.83
N ALA A 216 2.45 5.27 11.02
CA ALA A 216 1.87 5.76 12.27
C ALA A 216 2.24 7.23 12.53
N PHE A 217 3.50 7.61 12.31
CA PHE A 217 3.95 8.99 12.48
C PHE A 217 3.33 9.95 11.45
N ILE A 218 3.20 9.54 10.19
CA ILE A 218 2.51 10.33 9.16
C ILE A 218 1.04 10.55 9.54
N HIS A 219 0.36 9.50 10.03
CA HIS A 219 -1.02 9.61 10.49
C HIS A 219 -1.15 10.62 11.63
N GLU A 220 -0.27 10.57 12.63
CA GLU A 220 -0.25 11.53 13.74
C GLU A 220 -0.06 12.98 13.23
N LEU A 221 0.90 13.20 12.33
CA LEU A 221 1.19 14.52 11.77
C LEU A 221 0.05 15.11 10.91
N THR A 222 -0.73 14.25 10.26
CA THR A 222 -1.73 14.66 9.26
C THR A 222 -3.17 14.62 9.76
N ALA A 223 -3.43 14.07 10.95
CA ALA A 223 -4.78 13.89 11.50
C ALA A 223 -5.64 15.17 11.48
N GLU A 224 -5.08 16.31 11.90
CA GLU A 224 -5.81 17.60 11.94
C GLU A 224 -6.06 18.22 10.55
N LEU A 225 -5.35 17.73 9.53
CA LEU A 225 -5.48 18.20 8.15
C LEU A 225 -6.56 17.43 7.38
N VAL A 226 -6.95 16.23 7.84
CA VAL A 226 -7.93 15.36 7.16
C VAL A 226 -9.22 16.12 6.79
N PRO A 227 -9.89 16.85 7.71
CA PRO A 227 -11.13 17.55 7.37
C PRO A 227 -10.94 18.76 6.45
N GLN A 228 -9.70 19.27 6.34
CA GLN A 228 -9.36 20.38 5.45
C GLN A 228 -9.12 19.90 4.02
N VAL A 229 -8.58 18.68 3.87
CA VAL A 229 -8.32 18.04 2.58
C VAL A 229 -9.59 17.36 2.04
N PHE A 230 -10.33 16.68 2.91
CA PHE A 230 -11.49 15.87 2.55
C PHE A 230 -12.76 16.43 3.19
N GLY A 231 -13.51 17.23 2.41
CA GLY A 231 -14.78 17.79 2.87
C GLY A 231 -15.75 16.68 3.30
N GLY A 232 -16.24 16.76 4.53
CA GLY A 232 -17.20 15.78 5.08
C GLY A 232 -16.57 14.54 5.72
N VAL A 233 -15.25 14.36 5.63
CA VAL A 233 -14.50 13.27 6.28
C VAL A 233 -13.80 13.82 7.53
N HIS A 234 -13.92 13.10 8.65
CA HIS A 234 -13.35 13.50 9.94
C HIS A 234 -12.09 12.71 10.28
N GLU A 235 -12.00 11.45 9.87
CA GLU A 235 -10.91 10.54 10.20
C GLU A 235 -10.69 9.57 9.04
N VAL A 236 -9.43 9.23 8.78
CA VAL A 236 -9.02 8.22 7.79
C VAL A 236 -7.94 7.33 8.38
N HIS A 237 -8.01 6.04 8.08
CA HIS A 237 -7.03 5.05 8.52
C HIS A 237 -6.75 4.06 7.39
N ALA A 238 -5.55 4.20 6.80
CA ALA A 238 -4.99 3.20 5.89
C ALA A 238 -4.46 2.05 6.75
N VAL A 239 -5.10 0.88 6.67
CA VAL A 239 -4.91 -0.17 7.68
C VAL A 239 -3.62 -0.94 7.39
N ASP A 240 -2.60 -0.69 8.20
CA ASP A 240 -1.27 -1.28 8.06
C ASP A 240 -1.29 -2.80 7.96
N ALA A 241 -2.02 -3.47 8.87
CA ALA A 241 -2.17 -4.94 8.87
C ALA A 241 -2.79 -5.50 7.57
N ALA A 242 -3.49 -4.68 6.79
CA ALA A 242 -4.04 -5.04 5.48
C ALA A 242 -3.08 -4.70 4.31
N GLY A 243 -1.82 -4.37 4.57
CA GLY A 243 -0.85 -3.92 3.56
C GLY A 243 -0.94 -2.42 3.26
N VAL A 244 -1.37 -1.60 4.23
CA VAL A 244 -1.56 -0.14 4.14
C VAL A 244 -2.65 0.29 3.15
N HIS A 245 -2.42 0.14 1.85
CA HIS A 245 -3.33 0.64 0.82
C HIS A 245 -4.60 -0.20 0.63
N PRO A 246 -4.58 -1.56 0.66
CA PRO A 246 -5.76 -2.38 0.30
C PRO A 246 -7.05 -2.03 1.03
N LEU A 247 -6.98 -1.62 2.29
CA LEU A 247 -8.12 -1.27 3.13
C LEU A 247 -7.97 0.15 3.69
N LEU A 248 -8.95 1.00 3.36
CA LEU A 248 -9.10 2.34 3.92
C LEU A 248 -10.38 2.40 4.75
N LEU A 249 -10.26 2.75 6.01
CA LEU A 249 -11.39 3.01 6.89
C LEU A 249 -11.55 4.53 7.05
N ALA A 250 -12.78 5.01 7.14
CA ALA A 250 -13.03 6.44 7.34
C ALA A 250 -14.30 6.71 8.17
N VAL A 251 -14.25 7.80 8.93
CA VAL A 251 -15.44 8.36 9.60
C VAL A 251 -15.87 9.59 8.82
N GLY A 252 -17.06 9.53 8.21
CA GLY A 252 -17.63 10.59 7.39
C GLY A 252 -18.85 11.25 8.03
N SER A 253 -19.44 12.20 7.33
CA SER A 253 -20.70 12.85 7.70
C SER A 253 -21.83 12.42 6.76
N GLU A 254 -23.05 12.32 7.30
CA GLU A 254 -24.28 12.11 6.53
C GLU A 254 -25.31 13.20 6.85
N ARG A 255 -25.20 14.35 6.18
CA ARG A 255 -25.83 15.62 6.53
C ARG A 255 -26.83 16.12 5.49
N TYR A 256 -26.74 15.63 4.25
CA TYR A 256 -27.51 16.18 3.12
C TYR A 256 -29.02 15.95 3.22
N VAL A 257 -29.48 15.02 4.06
CA VAL A 257 -30.90 14.69 4.24
C VAL A 257 -31.38 14.93 5.68
N PRO A 258 -31.36 16.17 6.19
CA PRO A 258 -31.61 16.48 7.61
C PRO A 258 -33.05 16.19 8.09
N TYR A 259 -33.99 16.01 7.15
CA TYR A 259 -35.40 15.73 7.45
C TYR A 259 -35.78 14.25 7.28
N ALA A 260 -34.85 13.38 6.86
CA ALA A 260 -35.12 11.96 6.71
C ALA A 260 -35.26 11.30 8.09
N GLY A 261 -36.33 10.52 8.29
CA GLY A 261 -36.57 9.79 9.55
C GLY A 261 -35.59 8.64 9.81
N GLU A 262 -35.00 8.09 8.75
CA GLU A 262 -33.90 7.11 8.80
C GLU A 262 -32.77 7.62 7.91
N ARG A 263 -31.54 7.69 8.44
CA ARG A 263 -30.36 8.02 7.64
C ARG A 263 -30.01 6.86 6.72
N GLN A 264 -29.67 7.19 5.48
CA GLN A 264 -29.11 6.28 4.49
C GLN A 264 -27.84 6.91 3.95
N PRO A 265 -26.81 6.11 3.62
CA PRO A 265 -25.56 6.63 3.10
C PRO A 265 -25.79 7.26 1.71
N GLN A 266 -25.58 8.56 1.58
CA GLN A 266 -25.67 9.32 0.34
C GLN A 266 -24.48 10.29 0.24
N GLU A 267 -24.28 11.14 1.25
CA GLU A 267 -23.08 11.95 1.38
C GLU A 267 -21.83 11.07 1.58
N LEU A 268 -21.93 10.00 2.37
CA LEU A 268 -20.83 9.04 2.58
C LEU A 268 -20.30 8.43 1.28
N ILE A 269 -21.17 8.20 0.30
CA ILE A 269 -20.77 7.69 -1.03
C ILE A 269 -19.92 8.74 -1.75
N THR A 270 -20.34 10.01 -1.70
CA THR A 270 -19.60 11.13 -2.29
C THR A 270 -18.24 11.31 -1.61
N ASN A 271 -18.20 11.19 -0.28
CA ASN A 271 -16.97 11.22 0.50
C ASN A 271 -16.02 10.08 0.10
N GLY A 272 -16.54 8.85 -0.02
CA GLY A 272 -15.79 7.68 -0.48
C GLY A 272 -15.20 7.87 -1.89
N LEU A 273 -15.98 8.43 -2.83
CA LEU A 273 -15.50 8.76 -4.17
C LEU A 273 -14.44 9.88 -4.14
N SER A 274 -14.57 10.86 -3.24
CA SER A 274 -13.55 11.90 -3.05
C SER A 274 -12.23 11.35 -2.53
N LEU A 275 -12.29 10.39 -1.60
CA LEU A 275 -11.10 9.65 -1.14
C LEU A 275 -10.46 8.88 -2.31
N LEU A 276 -11.26 8.18 -3.11
CA LEU A 276 -10.75 7.46 -4.28
C LEU A 276 -10.23 8.38 -5.40
N GLY A 277 -10.65 9.64 -5.44
CA GLY A 277 -10.18 10.65 -6.39
C GLY A 277 -8.87 11.34 -6.02
N THR A 278 -8.35 11.11 -4.83
CA THR A 278 -7.15 11.80 -4.31
C THR A 278 -5.95 10.87 -4.27
N THR A 279 -4.78 11.33 -4.73
CA THR A 279 -3.61 10.49 -5.08
C THR A 279 -3.12 9.52 -3.99
N GLN A 280 -3.28 9.85 -2.71
CA GLN A 280 -2.75 9.05 -1.60
C GLN A 280 -3.71 7.95 -1.15
N THR A 281 -5.01 8.20 -1.27
CA THR A 281 -6.09 7.26 -0.88
C THR A 281 -6.70 6.53 -2.08
N SER A 282 -6.36 6.94 -3.31
CA SER A 282 -6.86 6.34 -4.54
C SER A 282 -6.39 4.91 -4.77
N LEU A 283 -5.30 4.48 -4.14
CA LEU A 283 -4.79 3.12 -4.25
C LEU A 283 -5.67 2.10 -3.52
N SER A 284 -6.49 2.53 -2.56
CA SER A 284 -7.34 1.64 -1.78
C SER A 284 -8.42 0.97 -2.60
N LYS A 285 -8.66 -0.31 -2.33
CA LYS A 285 -9.67 -1.12 -3.03
C LYS A 285 -10.91 -1.41 -2.20
N TYR A 286 -10.76 -1.50 -0.89
CA TYR A 286 -11.87 -1.48 0.04
C TYR A 286 -11.87 -0.13 0.77
N VAL A 287 -12.91 0.67 0.57
CA VAL A 287 -13.12 1.88 1.36
C VAL A 287 -14.37 1.72 2.19
N ILE A 288 -14.21 1.65 3.50
CA ILE A 288 -15.30 1.41 4.44
C ILE A 288 -15.54 2.69 5.22
N LEU A 289 -16.74 3.26 5.07
CA LEU A 289 -17.12 4.51 5.72
C LEU A 289 -18.31 4.30 6.64
N SER A 290 -18.31 5.02 7.76
CA SER A 290 -19.48 5.15 8.62
C SER A 290 -19.76 6.59 9.03
N ALA A 291 -21.03 6.89 9.26
CA ALA A 291 -21.48 8.22 9.67
C ALA A 291 -21.14 8.49 11.13
N ARG A 292 -20.39 9.57 11.38
CA ARG A 292 -20.07 10.07 12.72
C ARG A 292 -21.32 10.31 13.56
N GLU A 293 -22.41 10.69 12.90
CA GLU A 293 -23.65 11.03 13.57
C GLU A 293 -24.36 9.82 14.21
N ASP A 294 -23.97 8.58 13.87
CA ASP A 294 -24.52 7.35 14.48
C ASP A 294 -23.79 6.95 15.77
N ASP A 295 -22.52 7.32 15.92
CA ASP A 295 -21.71 7.16 17.14
C ASP A 295 -20.58 8.20 17.17
N PRO A 296 -20.71 9.29 17.94
CA PRO A 296 -19.70 10.34 18.02
C PRO A 296 -18.34 9.90 18.57
N GLY A 297 -18.28 8.74 19.25
CA GLY A 297 -17.05 8.15 19.79
C GLY A 297 -16.48 7.02 18.92
N LEU A 298 -17.00 6.83 17.71
CA LEU A 298 -16.46 5.90 16.73
C LEU A 298 -15.14 6.45 16.18
N SER A 299 -14.11 5.60 16.14
CA SER A 299 -12.84 5.88 15.48
C SER A 299 -12.51 4.73 14.56
N CYS A 300 -12.00 5.05 13.37
CA CYS A 300 -11.53 4.07 12.41
C CYS A 300 -10.16 3.47 12.76
N HIS A 301 -9.47 4.00 13.77
CA HIS A 301 -8.27 3.40 14.36
C HIS A 301 -8.58 2.22 15.31
N ASP A 302 -9.79 2.16 15.89
CA ASP A 302 -10.29 0.98 16.59
C ASP A 302 -10.97 0.04 15.59
N VAL A 303 -10.16 -0.66 14.79
CA VAL A 303 -10.61 -1.50 13.67
C VAL A 303 -11.69 -2.52 14.08
N PRO A 304 -11.56 -3.27 15.19
CA PRO A 304 -12.60 -4.21 15.62
C PRO A 304 -13.94 -3.53 15.90
N ARG A 305 -13.96 -2.44 16.68
CA ARG A 305 -15.19 -1.71 17.00
C ARG A 305 -15.78 -1.06 15.75
N PHE A 306 -14.94 -0.49 14.90
CA PHE A 306 -15.37 0.15 13.65
C PHE A 306 -16.06 -0.85 12.72
N LEU A 307 -15.43 -1.99 12.44
CA LEU A 307 -16.03 -3.01 11.58
C LEU A 307 -17.31 -3.58 12.19
N GLN A 308 -17.37 -3.80 13.51
CA GLN A 308 -18.61 -4.23 14.16
C GLN A 308 -19.73 -3.19 13.96
N HIS A 309 -19.44 -1.91 14.16
CA HIS A 309 -20.39 -0.81 13.98
C HIS A 309 -20.95 -0.76 12.55
N VAL A 310 -20.07 -0.92 11.55
CA VAL A 310 -20.44 -0.99 10.14
C VAL A 310 -21.30 -2.21 9.85
N LEU A 311 -20.87 -3.40 10.27
CA LEU A 311 -21.58 -4.66 9.99
C LEU A 311 -22.98 -4.71 10.64
N GLU A 312 -23.21 -4.01 11.76
CA GLU A 312 -24.55 -3.85 12.35
C GLU A 312 -25.51 -3.02 11.47
N ARG A 313 -24.99 -2.08 10.67
CA ARG A 313 -25.77 -1.03 9.98
C ARG A 313 -25.79 -1.16 8.46
N LEU A 314 -24.84 -1.87 7.88
CA LEU A 314 -24.67 -2.00 6.43
C LEU A 314 -25.89 -2.66 5.78
N ASP A 315 -26.55 -2.02 4.83
CA ASP A 315 -27.63 -2.62 4.05
C ASP A 315 -27.07 -3.33 2.82
N LEU A 316 -26.83 -4.64 2.88
CA LEU A 316 -26.15 -5.38 1.80
C LEU A 316 -26.93 -5.42 0.48
N SER A 317 -28.19 -4.97 0.46
CA SER A 317 -28.97 -4.81 -0.78
C SER A 317 -28.81 -3.44 -1.45
N ARG A 318 -28.12 -2.48 -0.79
CA ARG A 318 -28.02 -1.07 -1.23
C ARG A 318 -26.62 -0.46 -1.07
N ASP A 319 -25.91 -0.79 -0.01
CA ASP A 319 -24.80 0.00 0.53
C ASP A 319 -23.41 -0.44 0.04
N LEU A 320 -23.37 -1.31 -0.97
CA LEU A 320 -22.15 -1.76 -1.65
C LEU A 320 -22.05 -1.10 -3.03
N HIS A 321 -20.99 -0.34 -3.26
CA HIS A 321 -20.80 0.37 -4.53
C HIS A 321 -19.49 -0.03 -5.19
N PHE A 322 -19.58 -0.83 -6.25
CA PHE A 322 -18.43 -1.32 -6.99
C PHE A 322 -18.01 -0.39 -8.13
N ILE A 323 -16.70 -0.19 -8.26
CA ILE A 323 -16.03 0.41 -9.41
C ILE A 323 -15.23 -0.71 -10.06
N THR A 324 -15.76 -1.29 -11.13
CA THR A 324 -15.35 -2.63 -11.59
C THR A 324 -14.17 -2.65 -12.54
N ARG A 325 -13.78 -1.50 -13.11
CA ARG A 325 -12.67 -1.37 -14.07
C ARG A 325 -11.93 -0.07 -13.80
N THR A 326 -10.92 -0.11 -12.94
CA THR A 326 -10.18 1.08 -12.52
C THR A 326 -8.71 0.77 -12.26
N THR A 327 -7.94 1.81 -11.93
CA THR A 327 -6.53 1.68 -11.59
C THR A 327 -6.37 0.99 -10.23
N MET A 328 -5.31 0.20 -10.13
CA MET A 328 -4.94 -0.53 -8.92
C MET A 328 -3.46 -0.29 -8.60
N ASP A 329 -3.07 -0.46 -7.33
CA ASP A 329 -1.66 -0.45 -6.93
C ASP A 329 -0.87 -1.45 -7.81
N THR A 330 0.30 -1.01 -8.28
CA THR A 330 1.24 -1.82 -9.06
C THR A 330 1.64 -3.11 -8.33
N LEU A 331 1.59 -3.08 -7.00
CA LEU A 331 1.97 -4.21 -6.15
C LEU A 331 0.81 -5.18 -5.86
N ASP A 332 -0.43 -4.80 -6.19
CA ASP A 332 -1.59 -5.66 -5.95
C ASP A 332 -1.81 -6.61 -7.13
N TYR A 333 -1.53 -7.90 -6.88
CA TYR A 333 -1.69 -8.98 -7.85
C TYR A 333 -3.07 -9.62 -7.86
N SER A 334 -4.04 -9.15 -7.07
CA SER A 334 -5.40 -9.71 -7.04
C SER A 334 -6.25 -9.28 -8.23
N GLY A 335 -5.95 -8.12 -8.83
CA GLY A 335 -6.74 -7.53 -9.91
C GLY A 335 -6.66 -8.23 -11.28
N ILE A 336 -7.22 -7.55 -12.28
CA ILE A 336 -7.37 -8.03 -13.66
C ILE A 336 -6.01 -8.15 -14.36
N SER A 337 -5.12 -7.18 -14.15
CA SER A 337 -3.76 -7.15 -14.69
C SER A 337 -2.93 -6.13 -13.91
N LEU A 338 -1.65 -5.97 -14.24
CA LEU A 338 -0.80 -4.96 -13.61
C LEU A 338 -1.46 -3.57 -13.74
N ASN A 339 -1.57 -2.85 -12.61
CA ASN A 339 -2.22 -1.55 -12.50
C ASN A 339 -3.74 -1.51 -12.77
N GLN A 340 -4.42 -2.66 -12.93
CA GLN A 340 -5.86 -2.73 -13.22
C GLN A 340 -6.59 -3.68 -12.29
N GLY A 341 -7.71 -3.23 -11.74
CA GLY A 341 -8.56 -4.03 -10.87
C GLY A 341 -9.89 -3.33 -10.60
N SER A 342 -10.46 -3.60 -9.43
CA SER A 342 -11.71 -3.02 -8.99
C SER A 342 -11.65 -2.47 -7.57
N LYS A 343 -12.63 -1.64 -7.22
CA LYS A 343 -12.76 -1.03 -5.90
C LYS A 343 -14.20 -1.17 -5.41
N VAL A 344 -14.41 -1.13 -4.11
CA VAL A 344 -15.74 -1.14 -3.50
C VAL A 344 -15.81 -0.16 -2.33
N LEU A 345 -16.92 0.58 -2.26
CA LEU A 345 -17.30 1.35 -1.09
C LEU A 345 -18.29 0.53 -0.25
N TRP A 346 -18.02 0.40 1.05
CA TRP A 346 -19.01 -0.04 2.04
C TRP A 346 -19.40 1.16 2.88
N THR A 347 -20.62 1.65 2.73
CA THR A 347 -21.06 2.87 3.42
C THR A 347 -22.17 2.55 4.40
N ALA A 348 -21.97 2.80 5.70
CA ALA A 348 -22.97 2.51 6.72
C ALA A 348 -23.45 3.79 7.43
N ALA A 349 -24.75 4.04 7.36
CA ALA A 349 -25.40 5.13 8.09
C ALA A 349 -26.79 4.70 8.62
N GLY A 350 -27.19 5.25 9.76
CA GLY A 350 -28.49 5.07 10.39
C GLY A 350 -28.51 4.04 11.52
N SER A 351 -29.73 3.62 11.86
CA SER A 351 -29.98 2.67 12.95
C SER A 351 -29.42 1.28 12.63
N PRO A 352 -29.01 0.48 13.63
CA PRO A 352 -28.66 -0.91 13.43
C PRO A 352 -29.76 -1.69 12.69
N LYS A 353 -29.37 -2.43 11.64
CA LYS A 353 -30.25 -3.25 10.80
C LYS A 353 -30.29 -4.70 11.26
N ARG A 354 -29.31 -5.14 12.05
CA ARG A 354 -29.18 -6.51 12.53
C ARG A 354 -28.47 -6.59 13.88
N VAL A 355 -28.69 -7.70 14.57
CA VAL A 355 -27.88 -8.13 15.72
C VAL A 355 -26.84 -9.13 15.21
N LEU A 356 -25.57 -8.86 15.47
CA LEU A 356 -24.48 -9.71 14.98
C LEU A 356 -24.41 -11.03 15.77
N GLY A 357 -24.27 -12.14 15.04
CA GLY A 357 -24.09 -13.47 15.61
C GLY A 357 -22.75 -13.57 16.34
N LYS A 358 -22.73 -14.28 17.48
CA LYS A 358 -21.57 -14.37 18.39
C LYS A 358 -21.04 -15.79 18.60
N ALA A 359 -21.55 -16.74 17.83
CA ALA A 359 -21.15 -18.14 17.90
C ALA A 359 -21.36 -18.79 16.53
N LEU A 360 -20.55 -19.80 16.22
CA LEU A 360 -20.63 -20.52 14.96
C LEU A 360 -22.01 -21.18 14.79
N PRO A 361 -22.79 -20.84 13.74
CA PRO A 361 -24.04 -21.54 13.45
C PRO A 361 -23.77 -22.94 12.87
N ALA A 362 -24.79 -23.80 12.87
CA ALA A 362 -24.72 -25.05 12.14
C ALA A 362 -24.71 -24.77 10.63
N LEU A 363 -23.68 -25.26 9.93
CA LEU A 363 -23.49 -25.04 8.50
C LEU A 363 -23.37 -26.37 7.77
N ASN A 364 -24.07 -26.48 6.64
CA ASN A 364 -23.88 -27.56 5.67
C ASN A 364 -22.98 -27.04 4.55
N LEU A 365 -21.70 -27.44 4.59
CA LEU A 365 -20.72 -27.01 3.60
C LEU A 365 -20.65 -28.03 2.45
N PRO A 366 -20.52 -27.56 1.19
CA PRO A 366 -20.27 -28.46 0.07
C PRO A 366 -18.84 -29.02 0.09
N ASP A 367 -18.60 -30.06 -0.70
CA ASP A 367 -17.29 -30.71 -0.78
C ASP A 367 -16.15 -29.72 -1.07
N GLY A 368 -15.04 -29.89 -0.35
CA GLY A 368 -13.87 -29.01 -0.44
C GLY A 368 -13.92 -27.78 0.48
N PHE A 369 -15.08 -27.42 1.02
CA PHE A 369 -15.23 -26.37 2.02
C PHE A 369 -15.29 -26.97 3.41
N LEU A 370 -14.39 -26.52 4.30
CA LEU A 370 -14.15 -27.17 5.59
C LEU A 370 -13.90 -26.14 6.70
N SER A 371 -13.80 -26.66 7.93
CA SER A 371 -13.30 -25.93 9.10
C SER A 371 -13.91 -24.54 9.29
N PRO A 372 -15.24 -24.39 9.33
CA PRO A 372 -15.82 -23.08 9.56
C PRO A 372 -15.42 -22.59 10.96
N ARG A 373 -15.09 -21.30 11.05
CA ARG A 373 -14.67 -20.60 12.27
C ARG A 373 -15.53 -19.38 12.48
N PHE A 374 -15.97 -19.21 13.72
CA PHE A 374 -16.38 -17.91 14.21
C PHE A 374 -15.13 -17.08 14.46
N PHE A 375 -15.01 -15.92 13.82
CA PHE A 375 -13.87 -15.03 14.01
C PHE A 375 -14.23 -13.87 14.95
N ALA A 376 -15.21 -13.07 14.56
CA ALA A 376 -15.68 -11.89 15.30
C ALA A 376 -17.21 -11.80 15.18
N PRO A 377 -17.89 -10.97 16.01
CA PRO A 377 -19.32 -10.76 15.87
C PRO A 377 -19.72 -10.46 14.41
N GLY A 378 -20.56 -11.33 13.84
CA GLY A 378 -21.04 -11.21 12.46
C GLY A 378 -20.06 -11.59 11.35
N VAL A 379 -18.90 -12.17 11.69
CA VAL A 379 -17.88 -12.60 10.73
C VAL A 379 -17.58 -14.08 10.87
N LEU A 380 -17.71 -14.81 9.77
CA LEU A 380 -17.30 -16.22 9.66
C LEU A 380 -16.10 -16.36 8.72
N VAL A 381 -15.25 -17.34 9.00
CA VAL A 381 -14.16 -17.75 8.10
C VAL A 381 -14.31 -19.23 7.76
N ILE A 382 -14.15 -19.59 6.50
CA ILE A 382 -14.29 -20.97 6.01
C ILE A 382 -13.05 -21.33 5.18
N SER A 383 -12.50 -22.53 5.37
CA SER A 383 -11.46 -23.04 4.49
C SER A 383 -12.08 -23.49 3.18
N GLY A 384 -11.57 -23.01 2.05
CA GLY A 384 -12.02 -23.44 0.72
C GLY A 384 -10.97 -24.29 -0.02
N PRO A 385 -11.36 -24.94 -1.12
CA PRO A 385 -10.42 -25.68 -1.96
C PRO A 385 -9.46 -24.71 -2.66
N ALA A 386 -8.29 -25.20 -3.12
CA ALA A 386 -7.35 -24.38 -3.86
C ALA A 386 -8.01 -23.69 -5.07
N HIS A 387 -7.80 -22.38 -5.21
CA HIS A 387 -8.35 -21.62 -6.32
C HIS A 387 -7.58 -21.92 -7.62
N ALA A 388 -8.31 -22.16 -8.72
CA ALA A 388 -7.70 -22.52 -10.01
C ALA A 388 -8.17 -21.67 -11.19
N GLN A 389 -8.99 -20.64 -10.97
CA GLN A 389 -9.50 -19.80 -12.06
C GLN A 389 -8.45 -18.81 -12.58
N PRO A 390 -8.54 -18.39 -13.85
CA PRO A 390 -7.76 -17.27 -14.37
C PRO A 390 -8.19 -15.94 -13.71
N ARG A 391 -7.40 -14.88 -13.94
CA ARG A 391 -7.73 -13.51 -13.49
C ARG A 391 -9.11 -13.08 -14.02
N ASP A 392 -9.77 -12.19 -13.29
CA ASP A 392 -11.03 -11.56 -13.70
C ASP A 392 -12.16 -12.58 -14.00
N THR A 393 -12.19 -13.69 -13.24
CA THR A 393 -13.17 -14.76 -13.41
C THR A 393 -13.72 -15.20 -12.06
N HIS A 394 -15.05 -15.27 -11.94
CA HIS A 394 -15.71 -15.83 -10.76
C HIS A 394 -15.47 -17.34 -10.67
N ASP A 395 -15.27 -17.87 -9.46
CA ASP A 395 -15.08 -19.29 -9.18
C ASP A 395 -16.44 -19.97 -8.93
N PRO A 396 -16.86 -20.93 -9.78
CA PRO A 396 -18.09 -21.70 -9.58
C PRO A 396 -18.16 -22.41 -8.22
N ALA A 397 -17.01 -22.74 -7.60
CA ALA A 397 -16.99 -23.32 -6.26
C ALA A 397 -17.58 -22.35 -5.22
N MET A 398 -17.33 -21.05 -5.36
CA MET A 398 -17.88 -20.01 -4.48
C MET A 398 -19.39 -19.82 -4.71
N GLU A 399 -19.86 -19.92 -5.95
CA GLU A 399 -21.30 -19.92 -6.25
C GLU A 399 -22.01 -21.12 -5.59
N ASN A 400 -21.41 -22.32 -5.69
CA ASN A 400 -21.93 -23.52 -5.04
C ASN A 400 -21.95 -23.39 -3.51
N LEU A 401 -20.92 -22.79 -2.90
CA LEU A 401 -20.94 -22.45 -1.48
C LEU A 401 -22.10 -21.51 -1.14
N CYS A 402 -22.30 -20.45 -1.92
CA CYS A 402 -23.38 -19.50 -1.69
C CYS A 402 -24.76 -20.19 -1.79
N GLN A 403 -24.94 -21.10 -2.74
CA GLN A 403 -26.18 -21.87 -2.87
C GLN A 403 -26.41 -22.81 -1.68
N ALA A 404 -25.38 -23.52 -1.22
CA ALA A 404 -25.46 -24.41 -0.06
C ALA A 404 -25.81 -23.64 1.23
N LEU A 405 -25.24 -22.45 1.40
CA LEU A 405 -25.46 -21.59 2.57
C LEU A 405 -26.76 -20.77 2.49
N ALA A 406 -27.41 -20.65 1.34
CA ALA A 406 -28.60 -19.80 1.16
C ALA A 406 -29.78 -20.19 2.07
N SER A 407 -29.84 -21.44 2.51
CA SER A 407 -30.88 -21.96 3.43
C SER A 407 -30.50 -21.88 4.92
N ALA A 408 -29.27 -21.50 5.25
CA ALA A 408 -28.80 -21.42 6.63
C ALA A 408 -29.26 -20.11 7.30
N GLU A 409 -29.44 -20.14 8.62
CA GLU A 409 -29.79 -18.95 9.42
C GLU A 409 -28.57 -18.04 9.61
N LEU A 410 -28.26 -17.24 8.58
CA LEU A 410 -27.07 -16.38 8.52
C LEU A 410 -27.38 -14.87 8.61
N ALA A 411 -28.59 -14.48 9.01
CA ALA A 411 -28.98 -13.08 9.13
C ALA A 411 -28.08 -12.25 10.08
N GLY A 412 -27.49 -12.89 11.09
CA GLY A 412 -26.52 -12.29 12.01
C GLY A 412 -25.07 -12.26 11.50
N PHE A 413 -24.77 -12.83 10.33
CA PHE A 413 -23.43 -12.99 9.75
C PHE A 413 -23.35 -12.29 8.38
N PRO A 414 -23.31 -10.94 8.36
CA PRO A 414 -23.25 -10.18 7.11
C PRO A 414 -21.96 -10.40 6.30
N LEU A 415 -20.88 -10.89 6.91
CA LEU A 415 -19.59 -11.12 6.25
C LEU A 415 -19.12 -12.57 6.46
N ILE A 416 -18.83 -13.25 5.36
CA ILE A 416 -18.21 -14.57 5.33
C ILE A 416 -16.94 -14.45 4.49
N VAL A 417 -15.82 -14.93 5.00
CA VAL A 417 -14.55 -14.95 4.28
C VAL A 417 -14.16 -16.40 4.00
N VAL A 418 -13.80 -16.70 2.76
CA VAL A 418 -13.24 -18.00 2.39
C VAL A 418 -11.74 -17.84 2.22
N ALA A 419 -10.95 -18.64 2.92
CA ALA A 419 -9.49 -18.59 2.89
C ALA A 419 -8.89 -19.99 2.68
N ASP A 420 -7.59 -20.07 2.44
CA ASP A 420 -6.90 -21.37 2.36
C ASP A 420 -6.89 -22.07 3.73
N ASP A 421 -6.67 -21.31 4.79
CA ASP A 421 -6.60 -21.77 6.18
C ASP A 421 -7.46 -20.89 7.10
N ALA A 422 -8.62 -21.39 7.50
CA ALA A 422 -9.53 -20.69 8.39
C ALA A 422 -9.01 -20.56 9.82
N ASP A 423 -8.21 -21.51 10.30
CA ASP A 423 -7.62 -21.45 11.64
C ASP A 423 -6.59 -20.33 11.73
N PHE A 424 -5.69 -20.25 10.75
CA PHE A 424 -4.73 -19.16 10.65
C PHE A 424 -5.44 -17.81 10.49
N THR A 425 -6.38 -17.71 9.55
CA THR A 425 -7.06 -16.47 9.22
C THR A 425 -7.90 -15.94 10.39
N ALA A 426 -8.58 -16.82 11.13
CA ALA A 426 -9.36 -16.44 12.31
C ALA A 426 -8.52 -16.29 13.60
N GLY A 427 -7.20 -16.54 13.55
CA GLY A 427 -6.34 -16.51 14.73
C GLY A 427 -6.10 -15.11 15.32
N SER A 428 -6.19 -14.05 14.50
CA SER A 428 -6.03 -12.66 14.94
C SER A 428 -6.67 -11.68 13.95
N TRP A 429 -6.91 -10.44 14.38
CA TRP A 429 -7.31 -9.35 13.48
C TRP A 429 -6.29 -9.10 12.38
N ASP A 430 -4.99 -9.13 12.69
CA ASP A 430 -3.95 -8.90 11.69
C ASP A 430 -3.95 -10.00 10.62
N ASN A 431 -4.16 -11.27 11.00
CA ASN A 431 -4.32 -12.36 10.04
C ASN A 431 -5.57 -12.20 9.20
N PHE A 432 -6.70 -11.89 9.83
CA PHE A 432 -7.97 -11.70 9.14
C PHE A 432 -7.91 -10.55 8.13
N LEU A 433 -7.40 -9.39 8.54
CA LEU A 433 -7.29 -8.19 7.70
C LEU A 433 -6.31 -8.44 6.54
N TRP A 434 -5.15 -9.01 6.84
CA TRP A 434 -4.14 -9.34 5.82
C TRP A 434 -4.72 -10.29 4.77
N VAL A 435 -5.22 -11.46 5.18
CA VAL A 435 -5.75 -12.46 4.25
C VAL A 435 -6.92 -11.90 3.45
N THR A 436 -7.92 -11.32 4.12
CA THR A 436 -9.16 -10.87 3.48
C THR A 436 -8.89 -9.80 2.44
N PHE A 437 -8.08 -8.79 2.78
CA PHE A 437 -7.95 -7.60 1.96
C PHE A 437 -6.73 -7.63 1.04
N THR A 438 -5.68 -8.42 1.26
CA THR A 438 -4.57 -8.51 0.28
C THR A 438 -4.82 -9.55 -0.81
N ARG A 439 -5.71 -10.53 -0.59
CA ARG A 439 -5.92 -11.65 -1.52
C ARG A 439 -7.19 -11.54 -2.38
N SER A 440 -7.92 -10.43 -2.32
CA SER A 440 -9.19 -10.28 -3.03
C SER A 440 -9.26 -9.01 -3.88
N ASP A 441 -9.69 -9.12 -5.12
CA ASP A 441 -10.15 -8.01 -5.96
C ASP A 441 -11.67 -7.84 -5.78
N PRO A 442 -12.18 -6.67 -5.34
CA PRO A 442 -13.57 -6.54 -4.89
C PRO A 442 -14.64 -7.09 -5.85
N ALA A 443 -14.59 -6.76 -7.13
CA ALA A 443 -15.60 -7.15 -8.12
C ALA A 443 -15.46 -8.62 -8.56
N THR A 444 -14.25 -9.15 -8.61
CA THR A 444 -14.00 -10.55 -9.01
C THR A 444 -14.21 -11.52 -7.85
N ASP A 445 -13.85 -11.12 -6.63
CA ASP A 445 -13.77 -12.02 -5.48
C ASP A 445 -14.90 -11.82 -4.46
N THR A 446 -15.88 -10.95 -4.74
CA THR A 446 -17.07 -10.80 -3.90
C THR A 446 -18.28 -11.53 -4.49
N TYR A 447 -18.87 -12.37 -3.66
CA TYR A 447 -20.11 -13.11 -3.90
C TYR A 447 -21.13 -12.74 -2.82
N GLY A 448 -22.34 -13.28 -2.92
CA GLY A 448 -23.34 -13.05 -1.90
C GLY A 448 -24.43 -14.11 -1.87
N LEU A 449 -24.88 -14.43 -0.66
CA LEU A 449 -26.06 -15.26 -0.46
C LEU A 449 -27.28 -14.52 -1.01
N ASN A 450 -28.06 -15.21 -1.85
CA ASN A 450 -29.20 -14.62 -2.56
C ASN A 450 -28.81 -13.34 -3.33
N GLY A 451 -27.62 -13.34 -3.95
CA GLY A 451 -27.13 -12.22 -4.74
C GLY A 451 -28.08 -11.88 -5.89
N PHE A 452 -28.27 -10.59 -6.16
CA PHE A 452 -29.13 -10.11 -7.23
C PHE A 452 -28.56 -8.83 -7.86
N THR A 453 -29.00 -8.54 -9.09
CA THR A 453 -28.72 -7.27 -9.75
C THR A 453 -30.04 -6.60 -10.11
N HIS A 454 -30.28 -5.41 -9.56
CA HIS A 454 -31.41 -4.56 -9.92
C HIS A 454 -30.90 -3.33 -10.68
N CYS A 455 -31.25 -3.24 -11.97
CA CYS A 455 -30.66 -2.29 -12.91
C CYS A 455 -29.13 -2.43 -12.97
N LYS A 456 -28.39 -1.50 -12.37
CA LYS A 456 -26.92 -1.48 -12.31
C LYS A 456 -26.37 -1.61 -10.89
N HIS A 457 -27.23 -2.00 -9.95
CA HIS A 457 -26.85 -2.16 -8.56
C HIS A 457 -26.88 -3.65 -8.19
N TRP A 458 -25.77 -4.13 -7.64
CA TRP A 458 -25.65 -5.48 -7.12
C TRP A 458 -25.84 -5.47 -5.60
N GLY A 459 -26.54 -6.46 -5.08
CA GLY A 459 -26.75 -6.62 -3.65
C GLY A 459 -26.91 -8.09 -3.25
N CYS A 460 -26.90 -8.34 -1.95
CA CYS A 460 -27.05 -9.68 -1.39
C CYS A 460 -27.63 -9.64 0.04
N THR A 461 -27.83 -10.82 0.64
CA THR A 461 -28.28 -10.97 2.04
C THR A 461 -27.14 -11.18 3.02
N SER A 462 -26.05 -11.80 2.58
CA SER A 462 -24.77 -11.91 3.29
C SER A 462 -23.65 -11.90 2.25
N MET A 463 -22.62 -11.12 2.48
CA MET A 463 -21.49 -10.99 1.56
C MET A 463 -20.47 -12.09 1.82
N VAL A 464 -19.97 -12.70 0.75
CA VAL A 464 -18.95 -13.74 0.81
C VAL A 464 -17.72 -13.27 0.03
N VAL A 465 -16.58 -13.11 0.69
CA VAL A 465 -15.32 -12.69 0.07
C VAL A 465 -14.41 -13.90 -0.13
N ASP A 466 -13.98 -14.14 -1.36
CA ASP A 466 -12.97 -15.13 -1.68
C ASP A 466 -11.57 -14.56 -1.44
N ALA A 467 -10.99 -14.90 -0.30
CA ALA A 467 -9.65 -14.52 0.12
C ALA A 467 -8.63 -15.66 -0.01
N ARG A 468 -8.95 -16.72 -0.78
CA ARG A 468 -7.99 -17.78 -1.08
C ARG A 468 -6.84 -17.27 -1.94
N LEU A 469 -5.68 -17.91 -1.86
CA LEU A 469 -4.55 -17.58 -2.72
C LEU A 469 -4.84 -18.01 -4.16
N LYS A 470 -4.73 -17.08 -5.12
CA LYS A 470 -4.91 -17.37 -6.54
C LYS A 470 -3.60 -17.82 -7.19
N THR A 471 -3.67 -18.63 -8.23
CA THR A 471 -2.49 -19.19 -8.95
C THR A 471 -1.57 -18.13 -9.55
N TYR A 472 -2.08 -16.93 -9.78
CA TYR A 472 -1.37 -15.79 -10.32
C TYR A 472 -0.89 -14.80 -9.25
N HIS A 473 -1.17 -15.06 -7.96
CA HIS A 473 -0.56 -14.30 -6.88
C HIS A 473 0.90 -14.68 -6.74
N ALA A 474 1.68 -13.70 -6.33
CA ALA A 474 3.04 -13.96 -5.94
C ALA A 474 3.10 -14.76 -4.62
N PRO A 475 4.17 -15.53 -4.40
CA PRO A 475 4.35 -16.28 -3.16
C PRO A 475 4.45 -15.34 -1.96
N ALA A 476 3.96 -15.80 -0.81
CA ALA A 476 4.11 -15.10 0.46
C ALA A 476 5.58 -15.07 0.91
N LEU A 477 5.95 -14.04 1.67
CA LEU A 477 7.25 -13.95 2.31
C LEU A 477 7.26 -14.87 3.52
N ASN A 478 8.07 -15.92 3.43
CA ASN A 478 8.26 -16.88 4.51
C ASN A 478 9.65 -16.68 5.10
N SER A 479 9.73 -16.70 6.43
CA SER A 479 11.00 -16.70 7.11
C SER A 479 11.78 -17.99 6.86
N VAL A 480 13.11 -17.89 6.92
CA VAL A 480 14.01 -19.04 6.75
C VAL A 480 14.54 -19.42 8.13
N ALA A 481 14.13 -20.59 8.62
CA ALA A 481 14.46 -21.05 9.98
C ALA A 481 15.97 -21.04 10.30
N GLU A 482 16.83 -21.32 9.30
CA GLU A 482 18.29 -21.24 9.48
C GLU A 482 18.77 -19.79 9.69
N ILE A 483 18.16 -18.82 9.01
CA ILE A 483 18.48 -17.39 9.18
C ILE A 483 17.98 -16.92 10.54
N GLU A 484 16.75 -17.27 10.93
CA GLU A 484 16.19 -16.95 12.26
C GLU A 484 17.12 -17.43 13.37
N LYS A 485 17.54 -18.71 13.30
CA LYS A 485 18.47 -19.26 14.27
C LYS A 485 19.79 -18.49 14.35
N ARG A 486 20.33 -18.03 13.22
CA ARG A 486 21.57 -17.22 13.20
C ARG A 486 21.36 -15.86 13.86
N VAL A 487 20.18 -15.26 13.72
CA VAL A 487 19.82 -14.02 14.41
C VAL A 487 19.68 -14.26 15.91
N ASP A 488 19.01 -15.33 16.32
CA ASP A 488 18.87 -15.72 17.74
C ASP A 488 20.25 -15.94 18.40
N GLU A 489 21.22 -16.50 17.66
CA GLU A 489 22.60 -16.67 18.13
C GLU A 489 23.35 -15.35 18.38
N LEU A 490 22.91 -14.23 17.80
CA LEU A 490 23.44 -12.89 18.07
C LEU A 490 22.84 -12.29 19.35
N ALA A 491 21.70 -12.80 19.80
CA ALA A 491 21.01 -12.41 21.03
C ALA A 491 21.50 -13.15 22.28
N LEU A 492 22.41 -14.13 22.15
CA LEU A 492 22.92 -14.89 23.30
C LEU A 492 23.85 -14.04 24.19
N PRO A 493 23.97 -14.35 25.50
CA PRO A 493 24.88 -13.64 26.41
C PRO A 493 26.31 -13.50 25.86
N GLY A 494 26.83 -12.26 25.88
CA GLY A 494 28.16 -11.93 25.36
C GLY A 494 28.24 -11.74 23.84
N ARG A 495 27.10 -11.76 23.13
CA ARG A 495 27.00 -11.51 21.70
C ARG A 495 26.51 -10.08 21.42
N PRO A 496 26.70 -9.57 20.18
CA PRO A 496 26.52 -8.15 19.89
C PRO A 496 25.11 -7.59 20.13
N LEU A 497 24.08 -8.45 20.11
CA LEU A 497 22.69 -8.04 20.27
C LEU A 497 22.06 -8.52 21.59
N TYR A 498 22.87 -9.03 22.54
CA TYR A 498 22.38 -9.48 23.84
C TYR A 498 21.67 -8.35 24.60
N GLY A 499 20.41 -8.58 24.97
CA GLY A 499 19.59 -7.61 25.69
C GLY A 499 19.02 -6.48 24.82
N ILE A 500 19.18 -6.57 23.50
CA ILE A 500 18.56 -5.68 22.51
C ILE A 500 17.38 -6.41 21.84
N ILE A 501 17.64 -7.63 21.35
CA ILE A 501 16.62 -8.57 20.85
C ILE A 501 16.56 -9.81 21.73
#